data_AF-I3DKC5-F1
#
_entry.id   AF-I3DKC5-F1
#
_cell.length_a   1.000
_cell.length_b   1.000
_cell.length_c   1.000
_cell.angle_alpha   90.00
_cell.angle_beta   90.00
_cell.angle_gamma   90.00
#
_symmetry.space_group_name_H-M   'P 1'
#
loop_
_entity.id
_entity.type
_entity.pdbx_description
1 polymer ?
#
loop_
_entity_poly.entity_id
_entity_poly.type
_entity_poly.pdbx_seq_one_letter_code
_entity_poly.pdbx_strand_id
1 'polypeptide(L)'
;IGVRNAGHIGASFDTFQIDSQGRIVNTGILNAEKAMNLTATQDINNQGKIENKQGNIQLRSKAKIENRGSIVARGGNIDKKADSHIQQSGETLAKGNVNYTAPTIHATESSLIAAGVNVTDDAQGETRQLETKSAKGKSIQLTSSRKTTAQGKNIASGGITISASEVNVSQSHTSAHGIEIKTTKDQIQANHATLIADNALSNNTNNIRYST
;
A
#
# COMPACT_ATOMS: atom_id res chain seq x y z
N ILE A 1 -23.07 9.05 -11.12
CA ILE A 1 -22.11 9.81 -11.97
C ILE A 1 -20.70 9.59 -11.39
N GLY A 2 -19.69 9.38 -12.25
CA GLY A 2 -18.29 9.13 -11.83
C GLY A 2 -17.39 10.37 -11.98
N VAL A 3 -16.15 10.28 -11.48
CA VAL A 3 -15.11 11.30 -11.64
C VAL A 3 -13.96 10.75 -12.47
N ARG A 4 -13.48 11.54 -13.44
CA ARG A 4 -12.33 11.21 -14.28
C ARG A 4 -11.37 12.39 -14.29
N ASN A 5 -10.15 12.18 -13.83
CA ASN A 5 -9.07 13.15 -13.95
C ASN A 5 -8.02 12.64 -14.94
N ALA A 6 -7.74 13.45 -15.97
CA ALA A 6 -6.63 13.23 -16.90
C ALA A 6 -5.62 14.40 -16.92
N GLY A 7 -5.88 15.46 -16.16
CA GLY A 7 -5.01 16.62 -16.03
C GLY A 7 -4.43 16.73 -14.63
N HIS A 8 -4.23 17.94 -14.15
CA HIS A 8 -3.71 18.20 -12.81
C HIS A 8 -4.82 18.86 -11.96
N ILE A 9 -5.20 18.23 -10.85
CA ILE A 9 -6.12 18.79 -9.87
C ILE A 9 -5.39 18.88 -8.52
N GLY A 10 -5.38 20.07 -7.92
CA GLY A 10 -4.67 20.34 -6.68
C GLY A 10 -5.51 21.05 -5.63
N ALA A 11 -5.20 20.80 -4.35
CA ALA A 11 -5.75 21.54 -3.20
C ALA A 11 -4.64 21.99 -2.25
N SER A 12 -4.52 23.30 -1.99
CA SER A 12 -3.34 23.88 -1.32
C SER A 12 -3.48 24.14 0.18
N PHE A 13 -4.70 24.22 0.71
CA PHE A 13 -4.90 24.64 2.12
C PHE A 13 -5.81 23.73 2.94
N ASP A 14 -6.66 22.93 2.28
CA ASP A 14 -7.65 22.07 2.93
C ASP A 14 -7.53 20.62 2.47
N THR A 15 -8.40 19.77 3.04
CA THR A 15 -8.53 18.38 2.62
C THR A 15 -9.05 18.32 1.19
N PHE A 16 -8.35 17.59 0.33
CA PHE A 16 -8.85 17.25 -1.00
C PHE A 16 -9.86 16.11 -0.85
N GLN A 17 -11.13 16.33 -1.24
CA GLN A 17 -12.16 15.30 -1.13
C GLN A 17 -12.90 15.06 -2.44
N ILE A 18 -13.04 13.78 -2.82
CA ILE A 18 -13.98 13.33 -3.84
C ILE A 18 -14.90 12.29 -3.20
N ASP A 19 -16.21 12.52 -3.28
CA ASP A 19 -17.26 11.54 -2.99
C ASP A 19 -18.03 11.24 -4.27
N SER A 20 -17.86 10.03 -4.81
CA SER A 20 -18.45 9.62 -6.07
C SER A 20 -19.45 8.49 -5.89
N GLN A 21 -20.66 8.70 -6.40
CA GLN A 21 -21.66 7.63 -6.59
C GLN A 21 -21.34 6.73 -7.81
N GLY A 22 -20.18 6.88 -8.43
CA GLY A 22 -19.68 6.04 -9.51
C GLY A 22 -18.20 5.70 -9.30
N ARG A 23 -17.48 5.48 -10.40
CA ARG A 23 -16.02 5.26 -10.37
C ARG A 23 -15.26 6.57 -10.19
N ILE A 24 -14.10 6.49 -9.55
CA ILE A 24 -13.04 7.51 -9.62
C ILE A 24 -11.91 6.95 -10.48
N VAL A 25 -11.56 7.66 -11.55
CA VAL A 25 -10.44 7.29 -12.43
C VAL A 25 -9.45 8.45 -12.46
N ASN A 26 -8.20 8.18 -12.09
CA ASN A 26 -7.11 9.15 -12.19
C ASN A 26 -6.04 8.64 -13.16
N THR A 27 -5.88 9.30 -14.30
CA THR A 27 -4.76 9.11 -15.24
C THR A 27 -3.80 10.31 -15.25
N GLY A 28 -4.16 11.40 -14.58
CA GLY A 28 -3.32 12.59 -14.41
C GLY A 28 -2.72 12.70 -13.00
N ILE A 29 -2.68 13.91 -12.45
CA ILE A 29 -2.14 14.22 -11.13
C ILE A 29 -3.27 14.70 -10.21
N LEU A 30 -3.39 14.05 -9.05
CA LEU A 30 -4.11 14.58 -7.90
C LEU A 30 -3.08 14.94 -6.83
N ASN A 31 -3.01 16.20 -6.43
CA ASN A 31 -2.13 16.63 -5.34
C ASN A 31 -2.89 17.38 -4.24
N ALA A 32 -2.44 17.22 -3.00
CA ALA A 32 -2.97 17.98 -1.87
C ALA A 32 -1.83 18.44 -0.95
N GLU A 33 -1.98 19.61 -0.33
CA GLU A 33 -1.04 20.01 0.73
C GLU A 33 -1.28 19.19 2.00
N LYS A 34 -2.56 18.99 2.37
CA LYS A 34 -2.97 18.29 3.59
C LYS A 34 -3.51 16.88 3.28
N ALA A 35 -4.63 16.48 3.87
CA ALA A 35 -5.20 15.15 3.68
C ALA A 35 -5.89 15.02 2.32
N MET A 36 -5.97 13.79 1.81
CA MET A 36 -6.73 13.45 0.61
C MET A 36 -7.67 12.28 0.90
N ASN A 37 -8.96 12.45 0.61
CA ASN A 37 -10.01 11.47 0.82
C ASN A 37 -10.75 11.19 -0.50
N LEU A 38 -10.60 9.97 -1.04
CA LEU A 38 -11.30 9.52 -2.23
C LEU A 38 -12.29 8.41 -1.84
N THR A 39 -13.59 8.67 -1.98
CA THR A 39 -14.66 7.70 -1.71
C THR A 39 -15.46 7.42 -2.97
N ALA A 40 -15.64 6.14 -3.30
CA ALA A 40 -16.40 5.70 -4.46
C ALA A 40 -17.36 4.57 -4.10
N THR A 41 -18.60 4.61 -4.62
CA THR A 41 -19.51 3.45 -4.54
C THR A 41 -19.15 2.36 -5.55
N GLN A 42 -18.40 2.70 -6.59
CA GLN A 42 -17.76 1.74 -7.50
C GLN A 42 -16.24 1.81 -7.34
N ASP A 43 -15.50 1.50 -8.38
CA ASP A 43 -14.04 1.38 -8.35
C ASP A 43 -13.30 2.70 -8.15
N ILE A 44 -12.13 2.63 -7.51
CA ILE A 44 -11.08 3.66 -7.61
C ILE A 44 -9.94 3.09 -8.45
N ASN A 45 -9.64 3.72 -9.59
CA ASN A 45 -8.57 3.31 -10.49
C ASN A 45 -7.53 4.44 -10.63
N ASN A 46 -6.35 4.24 -10.05
CA ASN A 46 -5.23 5.15 -10.19
C ASN A 46 -4.20 4.59 -11.17
N GLN A 47 -4.00 5.30 -12.28
CA GLN A 47 -2.95 5.05 -13.28
C GLN A 47 -1.95 6.22 -13.36
N GLY A 48 -2.32 7.40 -12.85
CA GLY A 48 -1.44 8.56 -12.73
C GLY A 48 -0.80 8.68 -11.34
N LYS A 49 -0.65 9.92 -10.88
CA LYS A 49 -0.06 10.24 -9.57
C LYS A 49 -1.13 10.73 -8.60
N ILE A 50 -1.10 10.20 -7.39
CA ILE A 50 -1.83 10.74 -6.24
C ILE A 50 -0.79 11.08 -5.18
N GLU A 51 -0.72 12.32 -4.75
CA GLU A 51 0.24 12.71 -3.71
C GLU A 51 -0.31 13.71 -2.72
N ASN A 52 0.27 13.71 -1.52
CA ASN A 52 0.13 14.84 -0.62
C ASN A 52 1.42 15.18 0.12
N LYS A 53 1.49 16.40 0.67
CA LYS A 53 2.69 16.93 1.33
C LYS A 53 2.72 16.66 2.83
N GLN A 54 1.63 16.88 3.56
CA GLN A 54 1.64 16.86 5.04
C GLN A 54 0.64 15.88 5.69
N GLY A 55 -0.36 15.39 4.97
CA GLY A 55 -1.48 14.63 5.57
C GLY A 55 -1.51 13.14 5.25
N ASN A 56 -2.66 12.52 5.55
CA ASN A 56 -2.96 11.13 5.15
C ASN A 56 -3.63 11.08 3.76
N ILE A 57 -3.47 9.96 3.07
CA ILE A 57 -4.23 9.63 1.87
C ILE A 57 -5.16 8.45 2.19
N GLN A 58 -6.47 8.64 2.01
CA GLN A 58 -7.49 7.62 2.26
C GLN A 58 -8.26 7.31 0.98
N LEU A 59 -8.29 6.05 0.57
CA LEU A 59 -9.06 5.54 -0.55
C LEU A 59 -10.10 4.54 -0.02
N ARG A 60 -11.38 4.81 -0.25
CA ARG A 60 -12.49 3.94 0.17
C ARG A 60 -13.37 3.60 -1.03
N SER A 61 -13.51 2.32 -1.33
CA SER A 61 -14.36 1.83 -2.42
C SER A 61 -15.32 0.75 -1.91
N LYS A 62 -16.60 0.86 -2.26
CA LYS A 62 -17.56 -0.26 -2.05
C LYS A 62 -17.38 -1.40 -3.06
N ALA A 63 -16.43 -1.28 -3.98
CA ALA A 63 -16.05 -2.30 -4.95
C ALA A 63 -14.55 -2.59 -4.82
N LYS A 64 -13.74 -2.23 -5.83
CA LYS A 64 -12.30 -2.46 -5.87
C LYS A 64 -11.47 -1.19 -5.91
N ILE A 65 -10.23 -1.30 -5.43
CA ILE A 65 -9.19 -0.28 -5.65
C ILE A 65 -8.11 -0.89 -6.53
N GLU A 66 -7.81 -0.26 -7.67
CA GLU A 66 -6.71 -0.62 -8.54
C GLU A 66 -5.68 0.51 -8.57
N ASN A 67 -4.45 0.20 -8.22
CA ASN A 67 -3.33 1.14 -8.33
C ASN A 67 -2.28 0.58 -9.27
N ARG A 68 -2.19 1.19 -10.45
CA ARG A 68 -1.13 0.95 -11.46
C ARG A 68 -0.13 2.11 -11.52
N GLY A 69 -0.53 3.30 -11.04
CA GLY A 69 0.31 4.48 -10.93
C GLY A 69 1.02 4.60 -9.58
N SER A 70 1.29 5.84 -9.16
CA SER A 70 1.99 6.14 -7.90
C SER A 70 1.05 6.82 -6.90
N ILE A 71 1.13 6.38 -5.63
CA ILE A 71 0.45 7.01 -4.50
C ILE A 71 1.51 7.33 -3.44
N VAL A 72 1.72 8.61 -3.14
CA VAL A 72 2.80 9.07 -2.26
C VAL A 72 2.26 9.99 -1.16
N ALA A 73 2.33 9.55 0.10
CA ALA A 73 2.03 10.38 1.25
C ALA A 73 3.33 10.87 1.89
N ARG A 74 3.73 12.13 1.63
CA ARG A 74 5.04 12.65 2.07
C ARG A 74 5.08 13.03 3.55
N GLY A 75 3.92 13.20 4.18
CA GLY A 75 3.82 13.56 5.60
C GLY A 75 2.98 12.63 6.47
N GLY A 76 2.28 11.66 5.88
CA GLY A 76 1.31 10.84 6.64
C GLY A 76 1.15 9.42 6.13
N ASN A 77 0.05 8.81 6.55
CA ASN A 77 -0.29 7.42 6.27
C ASN A 77 -1.01 7.27 4.93
N ILE A 78 -1.02 6.05 4.40
CA ILE A 78 -1.88 5.66 3.29
C ILE A 78 -2.81 4.54 3.74
N ASP A 79 -4.12 4.79 3.68
CA ASP A 79 -5.16 3.82 4.01
C ASP A 79 -5.98 3.49 2.76
N LYS A 80 -5.98 2.21 2.35
CA LYS A 80 -6.83 1.69 1.27
C LYS A 80 -7.82 0.70 1.84
N LYS A 81 -9.12 0.99 1.70
CA LYS A 81 -10.20 0.07 2.08
C LYS A 81 -11.10 -0.20 0.88
N ALA A 82 -11.25 -1.48 0.52
CA ALA A 82 -12.14 -1.92 -0.53
C ALA A 82 -13.03 -3.06 -0.05
N ASP A 83 -14.31 -3.05 -0.41
CA ASP A 83 -15.25 -4.09 0.02
C ASP A 83 -15.12 -5.39 -0.81
N SER A 84 -14.38 -5.37 -1.93
CA SER A 84 -14.11 -6.57 -2.76
C SER A 84 -12.63 -6.93 -2.84
N HIS A 85 -11.82 -6.12 -3.53
CA HIS A 85 -10.38 -6.39 -3.67
C HIS A 85 -9.52 -5.13 -3.85
N ILE A 86 -8.24 -5.24 -3.48
CA ILE A 86 -7.20 -4.26 -3.78
C ILE A 86 -6.20 -4.90 -4.74
N GLN A 87 -6.02 -4.31 -5.92
CA GLN A 87 -4.95 -4.66 -6.86
C GLN A 87 -3.88 -3.57 -6.82
N GLN A 88 -2.65 -3.97 -6.53
CA GLN A 88 -1.49 -3.09 -6.47
C GLN A 88 -0.43 -3.60 -7.45
N SER A 89 -0.16 -2.85 -8.51
CA SER A 89 0.90 -3.16 -9.46
C SER A 89 1.88 -2.01 -9.71
N GLY A 90 1.53 -0.81 -9.23
CA GLY A 90 2.40 0.35 -9.21
C GLY A 90 2.99 0.56 -7.81
N GLU A 91 2.99 1.81 -7.36
CA GLU A 91 3.69 2.21 -6.15
C GLU A 91 2.74 2.74 -5.06
N THR A 92 3.07 2.43 -3.80
CA THR A 92 2.53 3.12 -2.64
C THR A 92 3.65 3.40 -1.65
N LEU A 93 3.87 4.67 -1.37
CA LEU A 93 4.94 5.16 -0.53
C LEU A 93 4.41 6.10 0.55
N ALA A 94 4.60 5.76 1.82
CA ALA A 94 4.20 6.62 2.92
C ALA A 94 5.40 6.99 3.79
N LYS A 95 5.45 8.27 4.19
CA LYS A 95 6.24 8.71 5.34
C LYS A 95 5.72 8.10 6.63
N GLY A 96 4.41 7.89 6.72
CA GLY A 96 3.74 7.15 7.79
C GLY A 96 3.59 5.66 7.48
N ASN A 97 2.52 5.07 8.03
CA ASN A 97 2.14 3.68 7.84
C ASN A 97 1.38 3.47 6.51
N VAL A 98 1.34 2.22 6.04
CA VAL A 98 0.51 1.80 4.90
C VAL A 98 -0.44 0.69 5.34
N ASN A 99 -1.75 0.92 5.20
CA ASN A 99 -2.78 -0.03 5.61
C ASN A 99 -3.69 -0.40 4.44
N TYR A 100 -3.72 -1.68 4.06
CA TYR A 100 -4.66 -2.20 3.08
C TYR A 100 -5.66 -3.13 3.78
N THR A 101 -6.96 -2.92 3.50
CA THR A 101 -8.04 -3.75 4.02
C THR A 101 -9.03 -4.08 2.91
N ALA A 102 -9.11 -5.35 2.55
CA ALA A 102 -10.10 -5.85 1.59
C ALA A 102 -10.25 -7.36 1.73
N PRO A 103 -11.36 -7.99 1.30
CA PRO A 103 -11.47 -9.44 1.29
C PRO A 103 -10.35 -10.14 0.51
N THR A 104 -9.83 -9.52 -0.55
CA THR A 104 -8.64 -9.99 -1.28
C THR A 104 -7.68 -8.84 -1.56
N ILE A 105 -6.39 -9.07 -1.33
CA ILE A 105 -5.32 -8.13 -1.67
C ILE A 105 -4.38 -8.84 -2.65
N HIS A 106 -4.05 -8.18 -3.76
CA HIS A 106 -3.09 -8.67 -4.74
C HIS A 106 -2.08 -7.58 -5.07
N ALA A 107 -0.89 -7.68 -4.47
CA ALA A 107 0.27 -6.89 -4.85
C ALA A 107 1.19 -7.74 -5.76
N THR A 108 1.37 -7.31 -7.00
CA THR A 108 2.11 -8.04 -8.05
C THR A 108 3.62 -7.99 -7.82
N GLU A 109 4.37 -8.82 -8.54
CA GLU A 109 5.84 -8.81 -8.52
C GLU A 109 6.45 -7.44 -8.91
N SER A 110 5.78 -6.68 -9.76
CA SER A 110 6.20 -5.32 -10.16
C SER A 110 5.92 -4.24 -9.11
N SER A 111 5.16 -4.56 -8.06
CA SER A 111 4.68 -3.54 -7.12
C SER A 111 5.72 -3.12 -6.10
N LEU A 112 5.57 -1.89 -5.61
CA LEU A 112 6.28 -1.37 -4.43
C LEU A 112 5.26 -0.89 -3.39
N ILE A 113 5.38 -1.42 -2.18
CA ILE A 113 4.68 -0.93 -1.00
C ILE A 113 5.74 -0.61 0.04
N ALA A 114 5.83 0.66 0.44
CA ALA A 114 6.79 1.07 1.44
C ALA A 114 6.24 2.07 2.46
N ALA A 115 6.65 1.87 3.72
CA ALA A 115 6.26 2.67 4.87
C ALA A 115 7.50 3.20 5.60
N GLY A 116 7.42 4.43 6.10
CA GLY A 116 8.54 5.09 6.78
C GLY A 116 9.60 5.55 5.79
N VAL A 117 9.19 6.17 4.69
CA VAL A 117 10.10 6.69 3.68
C VAL A 117 10.10 8.21 3.68
N ASN A 118 11.30 8.78 3.81
CA ASN A 118 11.55 10.20 3.57
C ASN A 118 11.56 10.45 2.08
N VAL A 119 10.64 11.28 1.60
CA VAL A 119 10.58 11.72 0.20
C VAL A 119 10.86 13.21 0.16
N THR A 120 12.08 13.56 -0.22
CA THR A 120 12.56 14.93 -0.31
C THR A 120 12.74 15.32 -1.76
N ASP A 121 12.45 16.58 -2.08
CA ASP A 121 12.76 17.15 -3.39
C ASP A 121 14.04 17.98 -3.21
N ASP A 122 15.06 17.69 -4.00
CA ASP A 122 16.32 18.44 -4.04
C ASP A 122 16.60 18.94 -5.47
N ALA A 123 17.75 19.61 -5.66
CA ALA A 123 18.12 20.16 -6.96
C ALA A 123 18.39 19.10 -8.04
N GLN A 124 18.63 17.84 -7.64
CA GLN A 124 18.89 16.70 -8.54
C GLN A 124 17.62 15.87 -8.80
N GLY A 125 16.56 16.09 -8.03
CA GLY A 125 15.24 15.49 -8.23
C GLY A 125 14.61 15.02 -6.93
N GLU A 126 13.72 14.05 -7.04
CA GLU A 126 13.09 13.44 -5.86
C GLU A 126 14.00 12.33 -5.30
N THR A 127 14.41 12.48 -4.05
CA THR A 127 15.15 11.47 -3.30
C THR A 127 14.23 10.72 -2.34
N ARG A 128 14.44 9.40 -2.24
CA ARG A 128 13.63 8.49 -1.43
C ARG A 128 14.55 7.69 -0.52
N GLN A 129 14.41 7.87 0.79
CA GLN A 129 15.23 7.18 1.79
C GLN A 129 14.36 6.50 2.83
N LEU A 130 14.53 5.19 3.00
CA LEU A 130 13.91 4.46 4.10
C LEU A 130 14.47 4.99 5.43
N GLU A 131 13.59 5.28 6.38
CA GLU A 131 14.00 5.56 7.75
C GLU A 131 14.72 4.36 8.36
N THR A 132 15.60 4.62 9.34
CA THR A 132 16.29 3.56 10.08
C THR A 132 15.28 2.55 10.65
N LYS A 133 15.53 1.27 10.37
CA LYS A 133 14.68 0.19 10.87
C LYS A 133 14.70 0.12 12.39
N SER A 134 13.53 0.13 13.02
CA SER A 134 13.39 0.02 14.47
C SER A 134 11.98 -0.41 14.88
N ALA A 135 11.80 -0.82 16.13
CA ALA A 135 10.48 -1.15 16.69
C ALA A 135 9.49 0.04 16.66
N LYS A 136 10.00 1.28 16.58
CA LYS A 136 9.18 2.52 16.48
C LYS A 136 9.03 3.03 15.04
N GLY A 137 9.62 2.33 14.07
CA GLY A 137 9.48 2.66 12.66
C GLY A 137 8.03 2.50 12.16
N LYS A 138 7.81 2.82 10.89
CA LYS A 138 6.48 2.80 10.28
C LYS A 138 6.23 1.51 9.54
N SER A 139 4.99 1.09 9.56
CA SER A 139 4.64 -0.29 9.30
C SER A 139 3.70 -0.45 8.11
N ILE A 140 3.75 -1.63 7.48
CA ILE A 140 2.81 -2.06 6.45
C ILE A 140 1.87 -3.09 7.07
N GLN A 141 0.56 -2.84 7.01
CA GLN A 141 -0.48 -3.78 7.43
C GLN A 141 -1.33 -4.18 6.22
N LEU A 142 -1.31 -5.46 5.86
CA LEU A 142 -2.16 -6.04 4.82
C LEU A 142 -3.15 -7.00 5.47
N THR A 143 -4.42 -6.58 5.58
CA THR A 143 -5.47 -7.37 6.23
C THR A 143 -6.52 -7.79 5.21
N SER A 144 -6.72 -9.11 5.06
CA SER A 144 -7.78 -9.67 4.24
C SER A 144 -8.53 -10.79 4.95
N SER A 145 -9.79 -10.99 4.60
CA SER A 145 -10.58 -12.12 5.12
C SER A 145 -10.36 -13.39 4.31
N ARG A 146 -9.93 -13.27 3.05
CA ARG A 146 -9.66 -14.41 2.15
C ARG A 146 -8.17 -14.51 1.87
N LYS A 147 -7.70 -13.86 0.80
CA LYS A 147 -6.36 -14.09 0.26
C LYS A 147 -5.56 -12.80 0.18
N THR A 148 -4.31 -12.85 0.60
CA THR A 148 -3.32 -11.82 0.33
C THR A 148 -2.18 -12.39 -0.50
N THR A 149 -1.94 -11.82 -1.68
CA THR A 149 -0.66 -11.97 -2.38
C THR A 149 0.15 -10.69 -2.24
N ALA A 150 1.42 -10.82 -1.85
CA ALA A 150 2.33 -9.70 -1.62
C ALA A 150 3.69 -9.98 -2.25
N GLN A 151 3.70 -10.14 -3.57
CA GLN A 151 4.83 -10.70 -4.34
C GLN A 151 5.84 -9.66 -4.81
N GLY A 152 5.56 -8.37 -4.61
CA GLY A 152 6.45 -7.28 -4.98
C GLY A 152 7.51 -6.96 -3.91
N LYS A 153 7.94 -5.70 -3.92
CA LYS A 153 8.81 -5.14 -2.88
C LYS A 153 7.94 -4.59 -1.74
N ASN A 154 8.07 -5.18 -0.55
CA ASN A 154 7.38 -4.72 0.66
C ASN A 154 8.43 -4.27 1.67
N ILE A 155 8.55 -2.96 1.92
CA ILE A 155 9.68 -2.40 2.70
C ILE A 155 9.17 -1.47 3.79
N ALA A 156 9.52 -1.73 5.05
CA ALA A 156 9.07 -0.92 6.18
C ALA A 156 10.23 -0.54 7.10
N SER A 157 10.24 0.67 7.64
CA SER A 157 11.16 1.03 8.74
C SER A 157 10.72 0.41 10.08
N GLY A 158 9.46 0.03 10.21
CA GLY A 158 8.89 -0.67 11.34
C GLY A 158 8.60 -2.13 11.02
N GLY A 159 7.36 -2.55 11.24
CA GLY A 159 6.91 -3.92 11.00
C GLY A 159 6.22 -4.12 9.65
N ILE A 160 6.18 -5.36 9.17
CA ILE A 160 5.26 -5.80 8.12
C ILE A 160 4.36 -6.88 8.72
N THR A 161 3.06 -6.65 8.70
CA THR A 161 2.05 -7.62 9.15
C THR A 161 1.14 -7.97 7.99
N ILE A 162 1.06 -9.26 7.67
CA ILE A 162 0.12 -9.81 6.69
C ILE A 162 -0.83 -10.74 7.43
N SER A 163 -2.13 -10.49 7.38
CA SER A 163 -3.16 -11.33 8.01
C SER A 163 -4.23 -11.69 6.98
N ALA A 164 -4.40 -12.98 6.72
CA ALA A 164 -5.35 -13.51 5.73
C ALA A 164 -5.79 -14.96 6.06
N SER A 165 -6.74 -15.52 5.32
CA SER A 165 -6.96 -16.98 5.34
C SER A 165 -5.86 -17.71 4.55
N GLU A 166 -5.46 -17.15 3.41
CA GLU A 166 -4.37 -17.60 2.53
C GLU A 166 -3.34 -16.48 2.33
N VAL A 167 -2.04 -16.80 2.41
CA VAL A 167 -0.96 -15.85 2.10
C VAL A 167 0.00 -16.42 1.05
N ASN A 168 0.31 -15.62 0.03
CA ASN A 168 1.37 -15.90 -0.93
C ASN A 168 2.35 -14.71 -1.05
N VAL A 169 3.58 -14.93 -0.60
CA VAL A 169 4.73 -14.00 -0.68
C VAL A 169 5.83 -14.53 -1.60
N SER A 170 5.52 -15.51 -2.45
CA SER A 170 6.47 -16.04 -3.44
C SER A 170 6.99 -14.92 -4.34
N GLN A 171 8.28 -15.00 -4.72
CA GLN A 171 9.01 -13.98 -5.50
C GLN A 171 9.17 -12.61 -4.81
N SER A 172 8.66 -12.44 -3.58
CA SER A 172 8.71 -11.15 -2.90
C SER A 172 10.10 -10.77 -2.42
N HIS A 173 10.34 -9.46 -2.35
CA HIS A 173 11.42 -8.91 -1.54
C HIS A 173 10.81 -8.10 -0.39
N THR A 174 10.74 -8.74 0.77
CA THR A 174 10.09 -8.20 1.97
C THR A 174 11.15 -7.89 3.02
N SER A 175 11.23 -6.64 3.48
CA SER A 175 12.30 -6.18 4.37
C SER A 175 11.78 -5.21 5.43
N ALA A 176 12.00 -5.51 6.71
CA ALA A 176 11.47 -4.72 7.82
C ALA A 176 12.29 -4.90 9.10
N HIS A 177 11.97 -4.13 10.15
CA HIS A 177 12.46 -4.42 11.50
C HIS A 177 11.87 -5.74 12.03
N GLY A 178 10.56 -5.93 11.84
CA GLY A 178 9.88 -7.19 12.16
C GLY A 178 8.94 -7.60 11.04
N ILE A 179 8.83 -8.89 10.78
CA ILE A 179 7.90 -9.45 9.79
C ILE A 179 7.01 -10.47 10.50
N GLU A 180 5.71 -10.31 10.34
CA GLU A 180 4.70 -11.21 10.88
C GLU A 180 3.70 -11.60 9.79
N ILE A 181 3.61 -12.90 9.51
CA ILE A 181 2.63 -13.46 8.56
C ILE A 181 1.69 -14.38 9.33
N LYS A 182 0.39 -14.06 9.31
CA LYS A 182 -0.67 -14.79 9.99
C LYS A 182 -1.66 -15.35 8.98
N THR A 183 -1.88 -16.66 9.05
CA THR A 183 -2.90 -17.37 8.29
C THR A 183 -3.87 -18.07 9.22
N THR A 184 -5.17 -18.04 8.93
CA THR A 184 -6.19 -18.72 9.78
C THR A 184 -6.67 -20.07 9.26
N LYS A 185 -6.43 -20.38 7.97
CA LYS A 185 -6.93 -21.62 7.36
C LYS A 185 -5.84 -22.37 6.61
N ASP A 186 -5.17 -21.66 5.69
CA ASP A 186 -4.31 -22.27 4.70
C ASP A 186 -2.83 -21.97 4.96
N GLN A 187 -2.02 -22.59 4.12
CA GLN A 187 -0.57 -22.57 4.13
C GLN A 187 0.00 -21.26 3.58
N ILE A 188 1.16 -20.86 4.10
CA ILE A 188 1.95 -19.75 3.55
C ILE A 188 2.76 -20.26 2.35
N GLN A 189 2.64 -19.58 1.21
CA GLN A 189 3.49 -19.82 0.03
C GLN A 189 4.61 -18.78 -0.05
N ALA A 190 5.87 -19.22 -0.05
CA ALA A 190 7.04 -18.35 -0.02
C ALA A 190 8.16 -18.82 -0.99
N ASN A 191 7.78 -19.35 -2.15
CA ASN A 191 8.74 -19.84 -3.15
C ASN A 191 9.56 -18.69 -3.74
N HIS A 192 10.88 -18.80 -3.72
CA HIS A 192 11.82 -17.75 -4.17
C HIS A 192 11.59 -16.39 -3.48
N ALA A 193 11.10 -16.39 -2.25
CA ALA A 193 10.90 -15.18 -1.47
C ALA A 193 12.17 -14.79 -0.71
N THR A 194 12.50 -13.50 -0.69
CA THR A 194 13.50 -12.92 0.21
C THR A 194 12.78 -12.20 1.34
N LEU A 195 12.83 -12.77 2.56
CA LEU A 195 12.23 -12.19 3.76
C LEU A 195 13.34 -11.80 4.75
N ILE A 196 13.57 -10.50 4.92
CA ILE A 196 14.65 -9.95 5.77
C ILE A 196 14.02 -9.19 6.94
N ALA A 197 14.11 -9.76 8.14
CA ALA A 197 13.72 -9.10 9.38
C ALA A 197 14.96 -8.81 10.23
N ASP A 198 15.15 -7.56 10.65
CA ASP A 198 16.29 -7.17 11.49
C ASP A 198 16.16 -7.69 12.93
N ASN A 199 14.93 -7.93 13.40
CA ASN A 199 14.66 -8.40 14.76
C ASN A 199 13.93 -9.75 14.80
N ALA A 200 12.77 -9.86 14.14
CA ALA A 200 11.98 -11.09 14.21
C ALA A 200 11.20 -11.37 12.92
N LEU A 201 11.26 -12.62 12.47
CA LEU A 201 10.39 -13.18 11.44
C LEU A 201 9.49 -14.22 12.10
N SER A 202 8.18 -13.96 12.15
CA SER A 202 7.17 -14.84 12.74
C SER A 202 6.15 -15.27 11.68
N ASN A 203 5.92 -16.57 11.58
CA ASN A 203 4.93 -17.16 10.69
C ASN A 203 3.95 -17.98 11.54
N ASN A 204 2.71 -17.50 11.67
CA ASN A 204 1.65 -18.19 12.38
C ASN A 204 0.75 -18.88 11.35
N THR A 205 1.04 -20.16 11.11
CA THR A 205 0.32 -21.00 10.15
C THR A 205 0.44 -22.48 10.54
N ASN A 206 -0.47 -23.31 10.01
CA ASN A 206 -0.39 -24.75 10.16
C ASN A 206 0.68 -25.38 9.25
N ASN A 207 1.10 -24.70 8.16
CA ASN A 207 2.12 -25.22 7.23
C ASN A 207 2.72 -24.10 6.36
N ILE A 208 4.01 -24.22 6.01
CA ILE A 208 4.73 -23.30 5.11
C ILE A 208 5.29 -24.11 3.94
N ARG A 209 5.01 -23.68 2.70
CA ARG A 209 5.68 -24.19 1.49
C ARG A 209 6.66 -23.14 0.97
N TYR A 210 7.91 -23.54 0.82
CA TYR A 210 8.98 -22.71 0.26
C TYR A 210 9.93 -23.55 -0.59
N SER A 211 10.51 -22.90 -1.60
CA SER A 211 11.63 -23.39 -2.41
C SER A 211 12.63 -22.25 -2.56
N THR A 212 13.92 -22.56 -2.51
CA THR A 212 15.02 -21.59 -2.67
C THR A 212 15.31 -21.31 -4.13
#